data_AF-A0A1F5NJW6-F1
#
_entry.id   AF-A0A1F5NJW6-F1
#
_cell.length_a   1.000
_cell.length_b   1.000
_cell.length_c   1.000
_cell.angle_alpha   90.00
_cell.angle_beta   90.00
_cell.angle_gamma   90.00
#
_symmetry.space_group_name_H-M   'P 1'
#
loop_
_entity.id
_entity.type
_entity.pdbx_description
1 polymer ?
#
loop_
_entity_poly.entity_id
_entity_poly.type
_entity_poly.pdbx_seq_one_letter_code
_entity_poly.pdbx_strand_id
1 'polypeptide(L)' 'MSIIVKAGPGDSTESVIRKFQKKAVAEGIVQEIRDRSVYRKPSQLRQEYLAEKRRKIMRARRYAR' A
#
# COMPACT_ATOMS: atom_id res chain seq x y z
N MET A 1 5.16 6.10 -12.62
CA MET A 1 5.76 4.78 -12.30
C MET A 1 5.06 3.72 -13.14
N SER A 2 5.71 2.60 -13.45
CA SER A 2 5.13 1.52 -14.27
C SER A 2 5.34 0.16 -13.62
N ILE A 3 4.25 -0.44 -13.16
CA ILE A 3 4.29 -1.71 -12.42
C ILE A 3 4.40 -2.88 -13.40
N ILE A 4 5.63 -3.35 -13.63
CA ILE A 4 5.88 -4.47 -14.53
C ILE A 4 5.85 -5.79 -13.76
N VAL A 5 5.05 -6.73 -14.24
CA VAL A 5 5.07 -8.15 -13.84
C VAL A 5 5.22 -8.98 -15.11
N LYS A 6 6.18 -9.91 -15.11
CA LYS A 6 6.35 -10.92 -16.16
C LYS A 6 5.84 -12.26 -15.62
N ALA A 7 5.14 -13.02 -16.45
CA ALA A 7 4.75 -14.40 -16.11
C ALA A 7 5.97 -15.33 -16.20
N GLY A 8 6.07 -16.30 -15.29
CA GLY A 8 7.05 -17.39 -15.37
C GLY A 8 6.44 -18.71 -15.83
N PRO A 9 7.27 -19.73 -16.17
CA PRO A 9 6.78 -21.09 -16.34
C PRO A 9 6.03 -21.57 -15.09
N GLY A 10 4.83 -22.12 -15.27
CA GLY A 10 3.97 -22.57 -14.17
C GLY A 10 3.14 -21.49 -13.46
N ASP A 11 3.22 -20.21 -13.87
CA ASP A 11 2.27 -19.20 -13.40
C ASP A 11 0.90 -19.35 -14.08
N SER A 12 -0.17 -19.48 -13.28
CA SER A 12 -1.53 -19.25 -13.76
C SER A 12 -1.83 -17.76 -13.93
N THR A 13 -2.81 -17.40 -14.75
CA THR A 13 -3.27 -16.01 -14.94
C THR A 13 -3.61 -15.33 -13.60
N GLU A 14 -4.26 -16.06 -12.69
CA GLU A 14 -4.52 -15.55 -11.33
C GLU A 14 -3.24 -15.27 -10.53
N SER A 15 -2.21 -16.12 -10.64
CA SER A 15 -0.92 -15.91 -9.98
C SER A 15 -0.30 -14.58 -10.44
N VAL A 16 -0.30 -14.32 -11.75
CA VAL A 16 0.21 -13.07 -12.34
C VAL A 16 -0.60 -11.85 -11.86
N ILE A 17 -1.93 -11.93 -11.87
CA ILE A 17 -2.82 -10.86 -11.37
C ILE A 17 -2.55 -10.61 -9.88
N ARG A 18 -2.43 -11.65 -9.06
CA ARG A 18 -2.17 -11.55 -7.61
C ARG A 18 -0.78 -10.98 -7.32
N LYS A 19 0.23 -11.28 -8.15
CA LYS A 19 1.56 -10.65 -8.10
C LYS A 19 1.49 -9.16 -8.44
N PHE A 20 0.72 -8.77 -9.47
CA PHE A 20 0.50 -7.36 -9.83
C PHE A 20 -0.22 -6.59 -8.73
N GLN A 21 -1.33 -7.12 -8.19
CA GLN A 21 -2.06 -6.51 -7.07
C GLN A 21 -1.15 -6.29 -5.86
N LYS A 22 -0.31 -7.27 -5.50
CA LYS A 22 0.68 -7.12 -4.42
C LYS A 22 1.68 -5.99 -4.69
N LYS A 23 2.19 -5.85 -5.91
CA LYS A 23 3.06 -4.70 -6.28
C LYS A 23 2.32 -3.37 -6.22
N ALA A 24 1.08 -3.28 -6.73
CA ALA A 24 0.29 -2.05 -6.69
C ALA A 24 -0.05 -1.57 -5.27
N VAL A 25 -0.25 -2.51 -4.33
CA VAL A 25 -0.37 -2.18 -2.90
C VAL A 25 0.98 -1.78 -2.29
N ALA A 26 2.08 -2.42 -2.68
CA ALA A 26 3.42 -2.13 -2.16
C ALA A 26 4.00 -0.78 -2.62
N GLU A 27 3.77 -0.39 -3.88
CA GLU A 27 4.11 0.95 -4.42
C GLU A 27 3.14 2.03 -3.93
N GLY A 28 2.03 1.68 -3.26
CA GLY A 28 1.10 2.62 -2.64
C GLY A 28 0.24 3.45 -3.59
N ILE A 29 0.35 3.23 -4.91
CA ILE A 29 -0.27 4.06 -5.97
C ILE A 29 -1.79 4.26 -5.80
N VAL A 30 -2.51 3.26 -5.27
CA VAL A 30 -3.96 3.35 -4.99
C VAL A 30 -4.27 4.37 -3.89
N GLN A 31 -3.42 4.47 -2.87
CA GLN A 31 -3.56 5.45 -1.80
C GLN A 31 -3.04 6.82 -2.24
N GLU A 32 -1.95 6.87 -3.02
CA GLU A 32 -1.44 8.11 -3.60
C GLU A 32 -2.49 8.82 -4.48
N ILE A 33 -3.15 8.09 -5.37
CA ILE A 33 -4.22 8.65 -6.23
C ILE A 33 -5.38 9.20 -5.38
N ARG A 34 -5.75 8.50 -4.30
CA ARG A 34 -6.80 8.94 -3.35
C ARG A 34 -6.39 10.19 -2.56
N ASP A 35 -5.15 10.28 -2.11
CA ASP A 35 -4.65 11.46 -1.38
C ASP A 35 -4.42 12.67 -2.31
N ARG A 36 -4.23 12.45 -3.60
CA ARG A 36 -4.17 13.48 -4.64
C ARG A 36 -5.53 13.94 -5.17
N SER A 37 -6.61 13.15 -5.01
CA SER A 37 -7.93 13.48 -5.58
C SER A 37 -8.70 14.56 -4.82
N VAL A 38 -8.22 14.98 -3.64
CA VAL A 38 -8.81 16.05 -2.82
C VAL A 38 -7.71 16.89 -2.17
N TYR A 39 -7.90 18.20 -2.04
CA TYR A 39 -6.98 19.03 -1.25
C TYR A 39 -7.08 18.68 0.24
N ARG A 40 -5.92 18.46 0.88
CA ARG A 40 -5.81 18.13 2.31
C ARG A 40 -4.89 19.15 2.99
N LYS A 41 -5.31 19.72 4.13
CA LYS A 41 -4.51 20.73 4.84
C LYS A 41 -3.23 20.08 5.41
N PRO A 42 -2.06 20.76 5.44
CA PRO A 42 -0.82 20.19 5.97
C PRO A 42 -0.91 19.73 7.44
N SER A 43 -1.82 20.29 8.24
CA SER A 43 -2.12 19.84 9.60
C SER A 43 -2.79 18.46 9.64
N GLN A 44 -3.73 18.19 8.72
CA GLN A 44 -4.42 16.90 8.60
C GLN A 44 -3.41 15.81 8.23
N LEU A 45 -2.64 16.02 7.15
CA LEU A 45 -1.62 15.06 6.69
C LEU A 45 -0.64 14.63 7.80
N ARG A 46 -0.22 15.58 8.66
CA ARG A 46 0.61 15.28 9.84
C ARG A 46 -0.14 14.44 10.89
N GLN A 47 -1.41 14.74 11.15
CA GLN A 47 -2.25 13.98 12.09
C GLN A 47 -2.48 12.54 11.61
N GLU A 48 -2.77 12.36 10.32
CA GLU A 48 -2.98 11.06 9.67
C GLU A 48 -1.72 10.20 9.71
N TYR A 49 -0.56 10.75 9.34
CA TYR A 49 0.74 10.08 9.41
C TYR A 49 1.06 9.60 10.83
N LEU A 50 0.86 10.45 11.84
CA LEU A 50 1.06 10.07 13.25
C LEU A 50 0.07 8.99 13.72
N ALA A 51 -1.18 9.04 13.25
CA ALA A 51 -2.19 8.02 13.54
C ALA A 51 -1.87 6.68 12.85
N GLU A 52 -1.34 6.69 11.63
CA GLU A 52 -0.88 5.49 10.94
C GLU A 52 0.37 4.88 11.58
N LYS A 53 1.37 5.70 11.93
CA LYS A 53 2.57 5.26 12.67
C LYS A 53 2.21 4.61 14.01
N ARG A 54 1.29 5.20 14.78
CA ARG A 54 0.74 4.60 16.01
C ARG A 54 0.04 3.26 15.75
N ARG A 55 -0.83 3.17 14.73
CA ARG A 55 -1.49 1.91 14.35
C ARG A 55 -0.49 0.81 13.97
N LYS A 56 0.56 1.12 13.22
CA LYS A 56 1.64 0.19 12.85
C LYS A 56 2.38 -0.34 14.09
N ILE A 57 2.77 0.54 15.02
CA ILE A 57 3.45 0.16 16.28
C ILE A 57 2.55 -0.74 17.15
N MET A 58 1.28 -0.37 17.35
CA MET A 58 0.35 -1.15 18.16
C MET A 58 0.05 -2.53 17.53
N ARG A 59 -0.03 -2.62 16.20
CA ARG A 59 -0.21 -3.89 15.50
C ARG A 59 1.01 -4.79 15.63
N ALA A 60 2.24 -4.25 15.53
CA ALA A 60 3.46 -5.02 15.75
C ALA A 60 3.53 -5.57 17.19
N ARG A 61 3.24 -4.74 18.19
CA ARG A 61 3.17 -5.16 19.62
C ARG A 61 2.15 -6.27 19.89
N ARG A 62 1.05 -6.34 19.12
CA ARG A 62 0.02 -7.40 19.25
C ARG A 62 0.47 -8.75 18.67
N TYR A 63 1.40 -8.79 17.72
CA TYR A 63 1.93 -10.04 17.16
C TYR A 63 3.22 -10.53 17.86
N ALA A 64 3.79 -9.72 18.75
CA ALA A 64 4.98 -10.04 19.55
C ALA A 64 4.62 -10.50 20.98
N ARG A 65 3.39 -10.97 21.20
CA ARG A 65 2.80 -11.36 22.48
C ARG A 65 1.75 -12.44 22.27
#